data_AF-A0A8F1WG15-F1
#
_entry.id   AF-A0A8F1WG15-F1
#
_cell.length_a   1.000
_cell.length_b   1.000
_cell.length_c   1.000
_cell.angle_alpha   90.00
_cell.angle_beta   90.00
_cell.angle_gamma   90.00
#
_symmetry.space_group_name_H-M   'P 1'
#
loop_
_entity.id
_entity.type
_entity.pdbx_description
1 polymer ?
#
loop_
_entity_poly.entity_id
_entity_poly.type
_entity_poly.pdbx_seq_one_letter_code
_entity_poly.pdbx_strand_id
1 'polypeptide(L)' 'MDAKTICPECKGKTVIPGETVCNMEWRANKSDDVLEDCISEPEKECPSCHGTGFALCA' A
#
# COMPACT_ATOMS: atom_id res chain seq x y z
N MET A 1 0.79 29.99 -10.46
CA MET A 1 -0.27 29.05 -10.08
C MET A 1 0.38 27.70 -9.89
N ASP A 2 0.46 27.20 -8.67
CA ASP A 2 1.02 25.89 -8.35
C ASP A 2 0.12 24.81 -8.96
N ALA A 3 0.60 24.15 -10.00
CA ALA A 3 -0.15 23.10 -10.68
C ALA A 3 -0.18 21.85 -9.78
N LYS A 4 -1.22 21.73 -8.94
CA LYS A 4 -1.51 20.48 -8.22
C LYS A 4 -1.86 19.41 -9.24
N THR A 5 -0.91 18.51 -9.48
CA THR A 5 -1.11 17.40 -10.41
C THR A 5 -1.54 16.19 -9.58
N ILE A 6 -2.43 15.35 -10.12
CA ILE A 6 -2.80 14.10 -9.43
C ILE A 6 -1.51 13.32 -9.17
N CYS A 7 -1.30 12.88 -7.92
CA CYS A 7 -0.10 12.15 -7.56
C CYS A 7 0.00 10.89 -8.45
N PRO A 8 1.05 10.72 -9.26
CA PRO A 8 1.15 9.60 -10.18
C PRO A 8 1.35 8.26 -9.45
N GLU A 9 1.92 8.30 -8.24
CA GLU A 9 2.16 7.12 -7.40
C GLU A 9 0.87 6.51 -6.87
N CYS A 10 0.04 7.30 -6.18
CA CYS A 10 -1.24 6.81 -5.63
C CYS A 10 -2.44 7.08 -6.55
N LYS A 11 -2.23 7.73 -7.71
CA LYS A 11 -3.29 8.12 -8.66
C LYS A 11 -4.45 8.88 -8.01
N GLY A 12 -4.14 9.69 -7.00
CA GLY A 12 -5.14 10.45 -6.24
C GLY A 12 -5.82 9.69 -5.09
N LYS A 13 -5.42 8.44 -4.83
CA LYS A 13 -6.01 7.60 -3.75
C LYS A 13 -5.52 7.91 -2.34
N THR A 14 -4.62 8.90 -2.17
CA THR A 14 -3.97 9.35 -0.92
C THR A 14 -3.12 8.30 -0.20
N VAL A 15 -3.54 7.05 -0.22
CA VAL A 15 -2.85 5.87 0.31
C VAL A 15 -2.48 4.92 -0.83
N ILE A 16 -1.41 4.17 -0.62
CA ILE A 16 -1.01 3.04 -1.44
C ILE A 16 -1.68 1.82 -0.82
N PRO A 17 -2.58 1.12 -1.55
CA PRO A 17 -3.18 -0.10 -1.03
C PRO A 17 -2.06 -1.10 -0.74
N GLY A 18 -2.11 -1.71 0.44
CA GLY A 18 -1.17 -2.77 0.76
C GLY A 18 -1.36 -3.96 -0.17
N GLU A 19 -0.28 -4.71 -0.39
CA GLU A 19 -0.34 -5.93 -1.19
C GLU A 19 -0.87 -7.08 -0.34
N THR A 20 -1.81 -7.84 -0.90
CA THR A 20 -2.24 -9.11 -0.30
C THR A 20 -1.44 -10.23 -0.96
N VAL A 21 -0.51 -10.82 -0.21
CA VAL A 21 0.31 -11.94 -0.67
C VAL A 21 -0.23 -13.22 -0.07
N CYS A 22 -0.80 -14.07 -0.93
CA CYS A 22 -1.22 -15.42 -0.54
C CYS A 22 -0.14 -16.43 -0.93
N ASN A 23 0.39 -17.17 0.04
CA ASN A 23 1.44 -18.14 -0.20
C ASN A 23 1.22 -19.42 0.64
N MET A 24 0.79 -20.47 -0.05
CA MET A 24 0.47 -21.78 0.54
C MET A 24 1.69 -22.49 1.13
N GLU A 25 2.92 -22.12 0.72
CA GLU A 25 4.18 -22.68 1.24
C GLU A 25 4.49 -22.18 2.65
N TRP A 26 3.93 -21.02 3.06
CA TRP A 26 4.10 -20.48 4.41
C TRP A 26 3.38 -21.32 5.48
N ARG A 27 2.47 -22.22 5.07
CA ARG A 27 1.89 -23.25 5.94
C ARG A 27 2.92 -24.20 6.55
N ALA A 28 4.06 -24.40 5.90
CA ALA A 28 5.01 -25.44 6.30
C ALA A 28 5.93 -25.05 7.48
N ASN A 29 5.97 -23.77 7.89
CA ASN A 29 7.05 -23.26 8.75
C ASN A 29 6.63 -22.68 10.12
N LYS A 30 5.35 -22.71 10.54
CA LYS A 30 4.97 -22.23 11.88
C LYS A 30 3.98 -23.11 12.60
N SER A 31 4.46 -23.70 13.69
CA SER A 31 3.68 -24.36 14.74
C SER A 31 3.17 -23.33 15.76
N ASP A 32 2.33 -22.38 15.37
CA ASP A 32 1.48 -21.64 16.33
C ASP A 32 0.38 -20.87 15.59
N ASP A 33 -0.85 -21.11 16.03
CA ASP A 33 -2.14 -20.45 15.79
C ASP A 33 -2.28 -19.39 14.66
N VAL A 34 -3.24 -19.68 13.77
CA VAL A 34 -3.80 -18.82 12.70
C VAL A 34 -2.85 -18.56 11.51
N LEU A 35 -2.77 -19.56 10.63
CA LEU A 35 -2.29 -19.40 9.26
C LEU A 35 -3.39 -18.78 8.39
N GLU A 36 -3.45 -17.45 8.34
CA GLU A 36 -4.10 -16.81 7.20
C GLU A 36 -3.29 -17.15 5.95
N ASP A 37 -3.92 -17.80 4.97
CA ASP A 37 -3.29 -18.19 3.69
C ASP A 37 -2.77 -16.96 2.92
N CYS A 38 -3.28 -15.78 3.30
CA CYS A 38 -3.01 -14.48 2.74
C CYS A 38 -2.55 -13.52 3.82
N ILE A 39 -1.36 -12.94 3.65
CA ILE A 39 -0.89 -11.82 4.45
C ILE A 39 -1.26 -10.55 3.70
N SER A 40 -2.10 -9.72 4.30
CA SER A 40 -2.40 -8.39 3.77
C SER A 40 -1.46 -7.39 4.42
N GLU A 41 -0.60 -6.75 3.63
CA GLU A 41 0.09 -5.56 4.10
C GLU A 41 -0.94 -4.45 4.37
N PRO A 42 -0.77 -3.66 5.44
CA PRO A 42 -1.63 -2.50 5.67
C PRO A 42 -1.43 -1.47 4.56
N GLU A 43 -2.49 -0.71 4.25
CA GLU A 43 -2.37 0.46 3.39
C GLU A 43 -1.35 1.44 3.98
N LYS A 44 -0.44 1.92 3.13
CA LYS A 44 0.63 2.84 3.54
C LYS A 44 0.31 4.21 2.97
N GLU A 45 0.54 5.26 3.75
CA GLU A 45 0.42 6.63 3.24
C GLU A 45 1.35 6.82 2.04
N CYS A 46 0.84 7.41 0.95
CA CYS A 46 1.65 7.63 -0.23
C CYS A 46 2.80 8.60 0.09
N PRO A 47 4.08 8.19 -0.01
CA PRO A 47 5.21 9.03 0.36
C PRO A 47 5.38 10.22 -0.58
N SER A 48 4.88 10.14 -1.81
CA SER A 48 4.98 11.22 -2.79
C SER A 48 4.01 12.38 -2.54
N CYS A 49 2.84 12.11 -1.95
CA CYS A 49 1.84 13.13 -1.65
C CYS A 49 1.49 13.25 -0.17
N HIS A 50 2.07 12.43 0.71
CA HIS A 50 1.81 12.42 2.15
C HIS A 50 0.32 12.48 2.49
N GLY A 51 -0.47 11.59 1.88
CA GLY A 51 -1.92 11.53 2.13
C GLY A 51 -2.73 12.66 1.48
N THR A 52 -2.13 13.57 0.72
CA THR A 52 -2.87 14.68 0.08
C THR A 52 -3.52 14.30 -1.25
N GLY A 53 -3.06 13.23 -1.92
CA GLY A 53 -3.57 12.80 -3.23
C GLY A 53 -3.07 13.62 -4.42
N PHE A 54 -2.33 14.70 -4.18
CA PHE A 54 -1.80 15.59 -5.21
C PHE A 54 -0.28 15.70 -5.05
N ALA A 55 0.46 15.52 -6.16
CA ALA A 55 1.86 15.87 -6.20
C ALA A 55 1.95 17.38 -6.48
N LEU A 56 2.68 18.10 -5.61
CA LEU A 56 3.13 19.45 -5.92
C LEU A 56 4.23 19.33 -6.97
N CYS A 57 3.94 19.77 -8.18
CA CYS A 57 4.95 19.87 -9.24
C CYS A 57 5.88 21.03 -8.86
N ALA A 58 7.11 20.70 -8.42
CA ALA A 58 8.16 21.67 -8.11
C ALA A 58 9.05 21.93 -9.34
#